data_AF-A0A3B1CRK5-F1
#
_entry.id   AF-A0A3B1CRK5-F1
#
_cell.length_a   1.000
_cell.length_b   1.000
_cell.length_c   1.000
_cell.angle_alpha   90.00
_cell.angle_beta   90.00
_cell.angle_gamma   90.00
#
_symmetry.space_group_name_H-M   'P 1'
#
loop_
_entity.id
_entity.type
_entity.pdbx_description
1 polymer ?
#
loop_
_entity_poly.entity_id
_entity_poly.type
_entity_poly.pdbx_seq_one_letter_code
_entity_poly.pdbx_strand_id
1 'polypeptide(L)' 'MSNGFWSQADAYFFRLLGLFLGFSGCSALLINNPPSQVFTNPYGIVFFFLFSSLAIYSVLAIIWDILKIKSGKQR' A
#
# COMPACT_ATOMS: atom_id res chain seq x y z
N MET A 1 15.42 -26.87 3.08
CA MET A 1 14.70 -25.84 3.85
C MET A 1 15.29 -24.47 3.50
N SER A 2 14.90 -23.87 2.36
CA SER A 2 15.31 -22.51 1.94
C SER A 2 14.12 -21.60 1.57
N ASN A 3 12.88 -22.10 1.71
CA ASN A 3 11.68 -21.41 1.25
C ASN A 3 11.27 -20.21 2.11
N GLY A 4 11.81 -20.07 3.33
CA GLY A 4 11.44 -18.99 4.26
C GLY A 4 12.00 -17.62 3.86
N PHE A 5 13.23 -17.58 3.35
CA PHE A 5 13.88 -16.32 2.96
C PHE A 5 13.27 -15.71 1.69
N TRP A 6 12.99 -16.57 0.70
CA TRP A 6 12.32 -16.16 -0.55
C TRP A 6 10.88 -15.70 -0.30
N SER A 7 10.12 -16.44 0.52
CA SER A 7 8.75 -16.05 0.90
C SER A 7 8.67 -14.70 1.60
N GLN A 8 9.67 -14.36 2.43
CA GLN A 8 9.68 -13.08 3.13
C GLN A 8 10.07 -11.93 2.21
N ALA A 9 11.03 -12.13 1.32
CA ALA A 9 11.41 -11.15 0.29
C ALA A 9 10.25 -10.84 -0.65
N ASP A 10 9.52 -11.87 -1.12
CA ASP A 10 8.34 -11.72 -1.96
C ASP A 10 7.25 -10.91 -1.25
N ALA A 11 7.00 -11.16 0.03
CA ALA A 11 6.02 -10.42 0.82
C ALA A 11 6.38 -8.93 0.94
N TYR A 12 7.66 -8.58 1.12
CA TYR A 12 8.11 -7.19 1.11
C TYR A 12 7.93 -6.54 -0.26
N PHE A 13 8.28 -7.26 -1.33
CA PHE A 13 8.15 -6.78 -2.69
C PHE A 13 6.69 -6.47 -3.05
N PHE A 14 5.75 -7.37 -2.73
CA PHE A 14 4.32 -7.13 -2.95
C PHE A 14 3.78 -5.94 -2.15
N ARG A 15 4.26 -5.72 -0.92
CA ARG A 15 3.84 -4.57 -0.12
C ARG A 15 4.37 -3.25 -0.68
N LEU A 16 5.62 -3.23 -1.13
CA LEU A 16 6.19 -2.07 -1.82
C LEU A 16 5.43 -1.78 -3.12
N LEU A 17 5.15 -2.80 -3.93
CA LEU A 17 4.32 -2.63 -5.12
C LEU A 17 2.92 -2.10 -4.79
N GLY A 18 2.26 -2.62 -3.75
CA GLY A 18 0.97 -2.12 -3.28
C GLY A 18 1.02 -0.66 -2.82
N LEU A 19 2.12 -0.26 -2.16
CA LEU A 19 2.37 1.13 -1.77
C LEU A 19 2.49 2.04 -2.99
N PHE A 20 3.34 1.66 -3.95
CA PHE A 20 3.53 2.43 -5.19
C PHE A 20 2.25 2.52 -5.99
N LEU A 21 1.49 1.42 -6.09
CA LEU A 21 0.22 1.38 -6.81
C LEU A 21 -0.85 2.24 -6.13
N GLY A 22 -0.97 2.18 -4.81
CA GLY A 22 -1.90 3.03 -4.06
C GLY A 22 -1.55 4.52 -4.17
N PHE A 23 -0.27 4.87 -4.04
CA PHE A 23 0.16 6.26 -4.17
C PHE A 23 -0.01 6.78 -5.61
N SER A 24 0.43 6.00 -6.59
CA SER A 24 0.28 6.33 -8.02
C SER A 24 -1.18 6.44 -8.43
N GLY A 25 -2.05 5.54 -7.95
CA GLY A 25 -3.49 5.59 -8.21
C GLY A 25 -4.14 6.86 -7.66
N CYS A 26 -3.86 7.23 -6.41
CA CYS A 26 -4.34 8.47 -5.80
C CYS A 26 -3.81 9.71 -6.54
N SER A 27 -2.51 9.76 -6.85
CA SER A 27 -1.92 10.87 -7.61
C SER A 27 -2.50 10.98 -9.02
N ALA A 28 -2.66 9.85 -9.73
CA ALA A 28 -3.24 9.83 -11.07
C ALA A 28 -4.70 10.31 -11.07
N LEU A 29 -5.49 9.95 -10.05
CA LEU A 29 -6.85 10.45 -9.88
C LEU A 29 -6.89 11.96 -9.71
N LEU A 30 -6.01 12.52 -8.87
CA LEU A 30 -5.96 13.95 -8.57
C LEU A 30 -5.30 14.78 -9.69
N ILE A 31 -4.37 14.22 -10.46
CA ILE A 31 -3.70 14.92 -11.57
C ILE A 31 -4.59 14.95 -12.80
N ASN A 32 -5.26 13.84 -13.13
CA ASN A 32 -6.06 13.74 -14.35
C ASN A 32 -7.48 14.29 -14.20
N ASN A 33 -7.93 14.56 -12.97
CA ASN A 33 -9.27 15.09 -12.71
C ASN A 33 -9.19 16.27 -11.74
N PRO A 34 -10.03 17.30 -11.93
CA PRO A 34 -10.11 18.38 -10.96
C PRO A 34 -10.56 17.83 -9.60
N PRO A 35 -9.97 18.27 -8.47
CA PRO A 35 -10.25 17.72 -7.15
C PRO A 35 -11.74 17.75 -6.78
N SER A 36 -12.45 18.80 -7.23
CA SER A 36 -13.90 18.91 -7.04
C SER A 36 -14.67 17.76 -7.70
N GLN A 37 -14.25 17.27 -8.87
CA GLN A 37 -14.88 16.13 -9.53
C GLN A 37 -14.54 14.80 -8.86
N VAL A 38 -13.32 14.65 -8.33
CA VAL A 38 -12.92 13.43 -7.61
C VAL A 38 -13.78 13.21 -6.38
N PHE A 39 -14.11 14.28 -5.63
CA PHE A 39 -14.91 14.20 -4.40
C PHE A 39 -16.42 14.43 -4.58
N THR A 40 -16.89 14.72 -5.79
CA THR A 40 -18.33 14.81 -6.10
C THR A 40 -18.84 13.63 -6.93
N ASN A 41 -17.95 12.96 -7.67
CA ASN A 41 -18.29 11.75 -8.40
C ASN A 41 -18.17 10.52 -7.46
N PRO A 42 -19.22 9.71 -7.30
CA PRO A 42 -19.18 8.52 -6.44
C PRO A 42 -18.07 7.53 -6.85
N TYR A 43 -17.75 7.41 -8.15
CA TYR A 43 -16.64 6.57 -8.61
C TYR A 43 -15.30 7.14 -8.16
N GLY A 44 -15.10 8.46 -8.28
CA GLY A 44 -13.87 9.13 -7.85
C GLY A 44 -13.60 8.92 -6.36
N ILE A 45 -14.64 9.07 -5.54
CA ILE A 45 -14.58 8.80 -4.10
C ILE A 45 -14.19 7.34 -3.84
N VAL A 46 -14.90 6.39 -4.44
CA VAL A 46 -14.64 4.95 -4.21
C VAL A 46 -13.23 4.57 -4.62
N PHE A 47 -12.76 4.97 -5.80
CA PHE A 47 -11.41 4.66 -6.26
C PHE A 47 -10.34 5.35 -5.40
N PHE A 48 -10.55 6.61 -5.00
CA PHE A 48 -9.63 7.31 -4.11
C PHE A 48 -9.50 6.60 -2.75
N PHE A 49 -10.61 6.18 -2.15
CA PHE A 49 -10.59 5.40 -0.92
C PHE A 49 -9.92 4.04 -1.12
N LEU A 50 -10.21 3.34 -2.22
CA LEU A 50 -9.63 2.02 -2.50
C LEU A 50 -8.10 2.08 -2.60
N PHE A 51 -7.57 3.03 -3.38
CA PHE A 51 -6.12 3.22 -3.52
C PHE A 51 -5.47 3.74 -2.23
N SER A 52 -6.15 4.62 -1.50
CA SER A 52 -5.68 5.13 -0.20
C SER A 52 -5.63 4.02 0.84
N SER A 53 -6.68 3.18 0.95
CA SER A 53 -6.70 2.02 1.84
C SER A 53 -5.62 1.01 1.49
N LEU A 54 -5.36 0.77 0.20
CA LEU A 54 -4.27 -0.10 -0.24
C LEU A 54 -2.90 0.45 0.20
N ALA A 55 -2.65 1.75 -0.01
CA ALA A 55 -1.40 2.39 0.43
C ALA A 55 -1.22 2.31 1.95
N ILE A 56 -2.27 2.65 2.72
CA ILE A 56 -2.25 2.59 4.19
C ILE A 56 -1.97 1.18 4.68
N TYR A 57 -2.65 0.17 4.12
CA TYR A 57 -2.43 -1.22 4.48
C TYR A 57 -0.98 -1.65 4.21
N SER A 58 -0.43 -1.30 3.05
CA SER A 58 0.97 -1.58 2.72
C SER A 58 1.95 -0.90 3.67
N VAL A 59 1.73 0.37 4.04
CA VAL A 59 2.56 1.08 5.04
C VAL A 59 2.50 0.37 6.38
N LEU A 60 1.30 0.10 6.89
CA LEU A 60 1.12 -0.54 8.19
C LEU A 60 1.78 -1.92 8.25
N ALA A 61 1.66 -2.71 7.18
CA ALA A 61 2.30 -4.01 7.09
C ALA A 61 3.85 -3.90 7.10
N ILE A 62 4.42 -2.90 6.43
CA ILE A 62 5.87 -2.63 6.45
C ILE A 62 6.31 -2.21 7.86
N ILE A 63 5.61 -1.26 8.49
CA ILE A 63 5.93 -0.78 9.85
C ILE A 63 5.86 -1.92 10.86
N TRP A 64 4.80 -2.73 10.80
CA TRP A 64 4.61 -3.87 11.69
C TRP A 64 5.75 -4.89 11.58
N ASP A 65 6.21 -5.15 10.37
CA ASP A 65 7.33 -6.07 10.16
C ASP A 65 8.68 -5.48 10.62
N ILE A 66 8.91 -4.17 10.43
CA ILE A 66 10.09 -3.49 10.98
C ILE A 66 10.08 -3.56 12.52
N LEU A 67 8.93 -3.34 13.15
CA LEU A 67 8.77 -3.44 14.60
C LEU A 67 9.02 -4.86 15.11
N LYS A 68 8.53 -5.89 14.39
CA LYS A 68 8.82 -7.30 14.70
C LYS A 68 10.32 -7.60 14.64
N ILE A 69 11.02 -7.14 13.61
CA ILE A 69 12.48 -7.32 13.47
C ILE A 69 13.20 -6.64 14.64
N LYS A 70 12.83 -5.41 14.97
CA LYS A 70 13.44 -4.64 16.07
C LYS A 70 13.20 -5.26 17.45
N SER A 71 12.08 -5.95 17.64
CA SER A 71 11.74 -6.64 18.89
C SER A 71 12.48 -7.96 19.10
N GLY A 72 13.37 -8.38 18.18
CA GLY A 72 14.13 -9.64 18.29
C GLY A 72 13.27 -10.91 18.28
N LYS A 73 11.97 -10.78 17.96
CA LYS A 73 11.02 -11.89 17.95
C LYS A 73 10.98 -12.50 16.55
N GLN A 74 12.10 -13.07 16.11
CA GLN A 74 12.09 -14.09 15.07
C GLN A 74 11.77 -15.43 15.73
N ARG A 75 10.50 -15.83 15.68
CA ARG A 75 10.08 -17.23 15.79
C ARG A 75 9.18 -17.53 14.62
#